data_AF-A0A2G9TM14-F1
#
_entry.id   AF-A0A2G9TM14-F1
#
_cell.length_a   1.000
_cell.length_b   1.000
_cell.length_c   1.000
_cell.angle_alpha   90.00
_cell.angle_beta   90.00
_cell.angle_gamma   90.00
#
_symmetry.space_group_name_H-M   'P 1'
#
loop_
_entity.id
_entity.type
_entity.pdbx_description
1 polymer ?
#
loop_
_entity_poly.entity_id
_entity_poly.type
_entity_poly.pdbx_seq_one_letter_code
_entity_poly.pdbx_strand_id
1 'polypeptide(L)'
;ENDAALVDANRLGKIMAISRREKCTVSIVGKVTDENRVVLTNFADEADGTKPVDFDTKILGEREKKVFHLNSTPMPLRQLELPAGLTVRQALEMVLRLPSVASKRYLTSKVDRSVTGLVARQQCVGPLHTPLADVAVVALSYFDKTINIE
;
A
#
# COMPACT_ATOMS: atom_id res chain seq x y z
N GLU A 1 4.05 -9.95 -8.67
CA GLU A 1 4.47 -8.59 -8.34
C GLU A 1 5.52 -8.20 -9.37
N ASN A 2 5.29 -7.14 -10.14
CA ASN A 2 6.17 -6.72 -11.23
C ASN A 2 6.46 -5.23 -11.02
N ASP A 3 7.73 -4.88 -10.91
CA ASP A 3 8.19 -3.51 -10.76
C ASP A 3 9.05 -3.12 -11.96
N ALA A 4 9.02 -1.83 -12.30
CA ALA A 4 9.87 -1.25 -13.33
C ALA A 4 10.81 -0.23 -12.69
N ALA A 5 12.09 -0.30 -13.02
CA ALA A 5 13.11 0.61 -12.53
C ALA A 5 14.01 1.08 -13.67
N LEU A 6 14.39 2.36 -13.63
CA LEU A 6 15.43 2.90 -14.50
C LEU A 6 16.79 2.60 -13.88
N VAL A 7 17.67 1.96 -14.64
CA VAL A 7 19.00 1.57 -14.19
C VAL A 7 20.03 2.10 -15.17
N ASP A 8 21.08 2.73 -14.65
CA ASP A 8 22.28 3.06 -15.42
C ASP A 8 22.84 1.78 -16.07
N ALA A 9 23.05 1.82 -17.39
CA ALA A 9 23.55 0.69 -18.16
C ALA A 9 24.85 0.11 -17.58
N ASN A 10 25.71 0.93 -16.99
CA ASN A 10 26.97 0.50 -16.37
C ASN A 10 26.77 -0.34 -15.10
N ARG A 11 25.58 -0.27 -14.47
CA ARG A 11 25.22 -1.02 -13.25
C ARG A 11 24.40 -2.27 -13.55
N LEU A 12 24.00 -2.48 -14.79
CA LEU A 12 23.16 -3.61 -15.19
C LEU A 12 23.78 -4.97 -14.82
N GLY A 13 25.10 -5.13 -15.01
CA GLY A 13 25.81 -6.36 -14.63
C GLY A 13 25.69 -6.68 -13.13
N LYS A 14 25.72 -5.66 -12.26
CA LYS A 14 25.53 -5.82 -10.82
C LYS A 14 24.10 -6.22 -10.49
N ILE A 15 23.11 -5.61 -11.14
CA ILE A 15 21.69 -5.96 -10.97
C ILE A 15 21.42 -7.41 -11.37
N MET A 16 21.95 -7.85 -12.52
CA MET A 16 21.79 -9.23 -12.99
C MET A 16 22.45 -10.24 -12.04
N ALA A 17 23.59 -9.90 -11.43
CA ALA A 17 24.23 -10.73 -10.41
C ALA A 17 23.38 -10.84 -9.13
N ILE A 18 22.82 -9.72 -8.64
CA ILE A 18 21.91 -9.71 -7.49
C ILE A 18 20.65 -10.54 -7.79
N SER A 19 20.05 -10.35 -8.96
CA SER A 19 18.86 -11.07 -9.41
C SER A 19 19.08 -12.59 -9.44
N ARG A 20 20.23 -13.07 -9.95
CA ARG A 20 20.57 -14.50 -9.92
C ARG A 20 20.74 -15.04 -8.49
N ARG A 21 21.35 -14.25 -7.60
CA ARG A 21 21.54 -14.62 -6.18
C ARG A 21 20.21 -14.73 -5.44
N GLU A 22 19.32 -13.74 -5.62
CA GLU A 22 18.00 -13.67 -4.97
C GLU A 22 16.92 -14.49 -5.70
N LYS A 23 17.26 -15.11 -6.85
CA LYS A 23 16.33 -15.85 -7.72
C LYS A 23 15.15 -15.01 -8.20
N CYS A 24 15.37 -13.72 -8.43
CA CYS A 24 14.39 -12.79 -8.97
C CYS A 24 14.52 -12.70 -10.49
N THR A 25 13.42 -12.78 -11.23
CA THR A 25 13.45 -12.60 -12.70
C THR A 25 13.59 -11.12 -13.05
N VAL A 26 14.57 -10.78 -13.89
CA VAL A 26 14.76 -9.44 -14.44
C VAL A 26 14.73 -9.52 -15.96
N SER A 27 13.91 -8.67 -16.58
CA SER A 27 13.84 -8.52 -18.04
C SER A 27 14.16 -7.09 -18.41
N ILE A 28 15.01 -6.92 -19.42
CA ILE A 28 15.35 -5.62 -19.98
C ILE A 28 14.33 -5.32 -21.06
N VAL A 29 13.39 -4.43 -20.75
CA VAL A 29 12.24 -4.15 -21.62
C VAL A 29 12.46 -2.98 -22.58
N GLY A 30 13.53 -2.22 -22.42
CA GLY A 30 13.83 -1.08 -23.28
C GLY A 30 14.99 -0.22 -22.78
N LYS A 31 15.19 0.91 -23.46
CA LYS A 31 16.17 1.94 -23.13
C LYS A 31 15.47 3.29 -23.11
N VAL A 32 15.93 4.20 -22.26
CA VAL A 32 15.51 5.60 -22.29
C VAL A 32 16.42 6.33 -23.27
N THR A 33 15.80 7.12 -24.15
CA THR A 33 16.48 8.00 -25.10
C THR A 33 16.14 9.45 -24.77
N ASP A 34 16.85 10.40 -25.38
CA ASP A 34 16.56 11.83 -25.26
C ASP A 34 15.32 12.26 -26.10
N GLU A 35 14.66 11.30 -26.76
CA GLU A 35 13.48 11.52 -27.55
C GLU A 35 12.24 11.59 -26.65
N ASN A 36 11.40 12.61 -26.83
CA ASN A 36 10.11 12.74 -26.12
C ASN A 36 9.04 11.81 -26.70
N ARG A 37 9.37 10.53 -26.93
CA ARG A 37 8.53 9.59 -27.67
C ARG A 37 8.58 8.21 -27.03
N VAL A 38 7.42 7.57 -26.90
CA VAL A 38 7.32 6.18 -26.44
C VAL A 38 7.08 5.30 -27.65
N VAL A 39 7.98 4.32 -27.85
CA VAL A 39 7.89 3.35 -28.94
C VAL A 39 7.92 1.95 -28.36
N LEU A 40 6.90 1.15 -28.70
CA LEU A 40 6.91 -0.29 -28.47
C LEU A 40 7.25 -0.98 -29.79
N THR A 41 8.29 -1.79 -29.77
CA THR A 41 8.71 -2.63 -30.91
C THR A 41 8.35 -4.08 -30.63
N ASN A 42 7.78 -4.78 -31.62
CA ASN A 42 7.50 -6.21 -31.49
C ASN A 42 8.79 -7.01 -31.73
N PHE A 43 9.19 -7.87 -30.79
CA PHE A 43 10.46 -8.62 -30.88
C PHE A 43 10.49 -9.68 -32.00
N ALA A 44 9.34 -10.07 -32.56
CA ALA A 44 9.22 -11.21 -33.48
C ALA A 44 9.10 -10.84 -34.97
N ASP A 45 8.64 -9.63 -35.31
CA ASP A 45 8.33 -9.25 -36.69
C ASP A 45 8.88 -7.86 -37.04
N GLU A 46 10.20 -7.77 -37.27
CA GLU A 46 10.78 -6.60 -37.95
C GLU A 46 10.24 -6.45 -39.39
N ALA A 47 9.62 -7.50 -39.94
CA ALA A 47 9.10 -7.54 -41.31
C ALA A 47 7.84 -6.70 -41.53
N ASP A 48 7.00 -6.48 -40.49
CA ASP A 48 5.69 -5.84 -40.67
C ASP A 48 5.71 -4.31 -40.46
N GLY A 49 6.87 -3.76 -40.03
CA GLY A 49 7.16 -2.32 -39.91
C GLY A 49 6.23 -1.50 -38.97
N THR A 50 5.17 -2.11 -38.46
CA THR A 50 4.13 -1.47 -37.66
C THR A 50 4.49 -1.55 -36.19
N LYS A 51 4.66 -0.37 -35.59
CA LYS A 51 4.92 -0.22 -34.15
C LYS A 51 3.57 -0.21 -33.41
N PRO A 52 3.29 -1.19 -32.53
CA PRO A 52 1.99 -1.25 -31.84
C PRO A 52 1.69 -0.02 -30.98
N VAL A 53 2.73 0.62 -30.44
CA VAL A 53 2.64 1.88 -29.70
C VAL A 53 3.69 2.82 -30.22
N ASP A 54 3.26 4.00 -30.64
CA ASP A 54 4.16 5.03 -31.15
C ASP A 54 3.55 6.43 -30.96
N PHE A 55 3.92 7.15 -29.90
CA PHE A 55 3.37 8.48 -29.63
C PHE A 55 4.34 9.43 -28.90
N ASP A 56 4.14 10.73 -29.09
CA ASP A 56 4.85 11.80 -28.37
C ASP A 56 4.34 11.89 -26.92
N THR A 57 5.26 11.83 -25.97
CA THR A 57 4.98 11.91 -24.52
C THR A 57 4.20 13.16 -24.09
N LYS A 58 4.25 14.27 -24.85
CA LYS A 58 3.49 15.50 -24.56
C LYS A 58 1.99 15.24 -24.43
N ILE A 59 1.45 14.30 -25.21
CA ILE A 59 0.02 13.93 -25.22
C ILE A 59 -0.43 13.40 -23.83
N LEU A 60 0.48 12.82 -23.04
CA LEU A 60 0.16 12.35 -21.68
C LEU A 60 -0.03 13.50 -20.68
N GLY A 61 0.67 14.62 -20.89
CA GLY A 61 0.64 15.79 -20.00
C GLY A 61 -0.46 16.80 -20.34
N GLU A 62 -0.90 16.86 -21.59
CA GLU A 62 -1.87 17.84 -22.10
C GLU A 62 -3.33 17.39 -21.93
N ARG A 63 -3.70 16.99 -20.71
CA ARG A 63 -5.11 16.74 -20.36
C ARG A 63 -5.71 17.93 -19.65
N GLU A 64 -6.86 18.39 -20.14
CA GLU A 64 -7.64 19.39 -19.45
C GLU A 64 -7.97 18.93 -18.02
N LYS A 65 -7.82 19.83 -17.06
CA LYS A 65 -8.14 19.54 -15.67
C LYS A 65 -9.63 19.26 -15.56
N LYS A 66 -9.98 18.12 -14.98
CA LYS A 66 -11.38 17.79 -14.69
C LYS A 66 -11.95 18.80 -13.69
N VAL A 67 -12.99 19.53 -14.09
CA VAL A 67 -13.74 20.43 -13.21
C VAL A 67 -14.85 19.63 -12.53
N PHE A 68 -14.87 19.66 -11.20
CA PHE A 68 -15.92 19.04 -10.40
C PHE A 68 -16.88 20.12 -9.89
N HIS A 69 -18.15 20.01 -10.26
CA HIS A 69 -19.22 20.85 -9.70
C HIS A 69 -19.84 20.11 -8.51
N LEU A 70 -19.47 20.54 -7.30
CA LEU A 70 -19.95 19.96 -6.05
C LEU A 70 -21.03 20.86 -5.45
N ASN A 71 -22.15 20.26 -5.09
CA ASN A 71 -23.21 20.93 -4.33
C ASN A 71 -23.30 20.26 -2.96
N SER A 72 -23.29 21.07 -1.90
CA SER A 72 -23.56 20.56 -0.56
C SER A 72 -25.07 20.50 -0.34
N THR A 73 -25.55 19.35 0.12
CA THR A 73 -26.95 19.18 0.54
C THR A 73 -26.99 19.06 2.06
N PRO A 74 -27.83 19.83 2.76
CA PRO A 74 -27.97 19.69 4.19
C PRO A 74 -28.57 18.32 4.50
N MET A 75 -27.87 17.54 5.34
CA MET A 75 -28.38 16.27 5.84
C MET A 75 -29.20 16.54 7.12
N PRO A 76 -30.52 16.28 7.13
CA PRO A 76 -31.32 16.46 8.33
C PRO A 76 -30.88 15.46 9.40
N LEU A 77 -30.42 15.96 10.54
CA LEU A 77 -30.05 15.14 11.69
C LEU A 77 -31.27 14.97 12.59
N ARG A 78 -31.55 13.74 13.01
CA ARG A 78 -32.53 13.45 14.06
C ARG A 78 -31.83 13.36 15.40
N GLN A 79 -32.49 13.85 16.45
CA GLN A 79 -32.03 13.64 17.82
C GLN A 79 -32.01 12.14 18.14
N LEU A 80 -30.99 11.71 18.89
CA LEU A 80 -30.90 10.33 19.35
C LEU A 80 -32.03 10.03 20.34
N GLU A 81 -32.86 9.03 20.02
CA GLU A 81 -33.90 8.51 20.89
C GLU A 81 -33.52 7.09 21.32
N LEU A 82 -33.44 6.86 22.64
CA LEU A 82 -33.16 5.54 23.19
C LEU A 82 -34.48 4.80 23.48
N PRO A 83 -34.52 3.46 23.30
CA PRO A 83 -35.68 2.67 23.68
C PRO A 83 -36.06 2.85 25.16
N ALA A 84 -37.35 3.02 25.43
CA ALA A 84 -37.86 3.10 26.80
C ALA A 84 -37.51 1.82 27.58
N GLY A 85 -36.93 1.98 28.77
CA GLY A 85 -36.51 0.87 29.61
C GLY A 85 -35.17 0.23 29.23
N LEU A 86 -34.41 0.81 28.28
CA LEU A 86 -33.05 0.35 27.98
C LEU A 86 -32.15 0.49 29.21
N THR A 87 -31.68 -0.66 29.70
CA THR A 87 -30.69 -0.68 30.79
C THR A 87 -29.26 -0.58 30.24
N VAL A 88 -28.33 -0.11 31.06
CA VAL A 88 -26.91 -0.06 30.72
C VAL A 88 -26.36 -1.44 30.35
N ARG A 89 -26.81 -2.49 31.04
CA ARG A 89 -26.40 -3.88 30.76
C ARG A 89 -26.82 -4.32 29.35
N GLN A 90 -28.05 -4.04 28.95
CA GLN A 90 -28.55 -4.37 27.61
C GLN A 90 -27.81 -3.57 26.53
N ALA A 91 -27.60 -2.27 26.77
CA ALA A 91 -26.84 -1.42 25.85
C ALA A 91 -25.40 -1.94 25.66
N LEU A 92 -24.72 -2.31 26.75
CA LEU A 92 -23.37 -2.87 26.69
C LEU A 92 -23.32 -4.19 25.91
N GLU A 93 -24.31 -5.08 26.12
CA GLU A 93 -24.39 -6.34 25.38
C GLU A 93 -24.58 -6.10 23.88
N MET A 94 -25.41 -5.13 23.49
CA MET A 94 -25.58 -4.74 22.09
C MET A 94 -24.29 -4.18 21.50
N VAL A 95 -23.64 -3.25 22.21
CA VAL A 95 -22.41 -2.58 21.76
C VAL A 95 -21.27 -3.58 21.59
N LEU A 96 -21.05 -4.48 22.55
CA LEU A 96 -19.96 -5.47 22.49
C LEU A 96 -20.17 -6.54 21.40
N ARG A 97 -21.39 -6.71 20.88
CA ARG A 97 -21.70 -7.59 19.74
C ARG A 97 -21.46 -6.91 18.39
N LEU A 98 -21.36 -5.58 18.32
CA LEU A 98 -21.10 -4.88 17.06
C LEU A 98 -19.70 -5.25 16.54
N PRO A 99 -19.56 -5.72 15.29
CA PRO A 99 -18.25 -6.10 14.73
C PRO A 99 -17.20 -4.98 14.79
N SER A 100 -17.62 -3.71 14.71
CA SER A 100 -16.75 -2.54 14.87
C SER A 100 -16.14 -2.42 16.26
N VAL A 101 -16.82 -2.91 17.31
CA VAL A 101 -16.37 -2.84 18.71
C VAL A 101 -15.81 -4.18 19.20
N ALA A 102 -16.43 -5.30 18.81
CA ALA A 102 -16.08 -6.65 19.24
C ALA A 102 -14.59 -6.99 19.02
N SER A 103 -14.10 -8.02 19.73
CA SER A 103 -12.71 -8.46 19.63
C SER A 103 -12.29 -8.74 18.18
N LYS A 104 -11.18 -8.13 17.75
CA LYS A 104 -10.60 -8.31 16.41
C LYS A 104 -9.64 -9.51 16.33
N ARG A 105 -9.73 -10.45 17.28
CA ARG A 105 -8.80 -11.59 17.36
C ARG A 105 -8.70 -12.36 16.04
N TYR A 106 -9.83 -12.51 15.33
CA TYR A 106 -9.89 -13.20 14.04
C TYR A 106 -9.10 -12.50 12.92
N LEU A 107 -8.84 -11.19 13.02
CA LEU A 107 -7.98 -10.45 12.10
C LEU A 107 -6.52 -10.53 12.55
N THR A 108 -6.27 -10.36 13.85
CA THR A 108 -4.91 -10.27 14.39
C THR A 108 -4.17 -11.60 14.43
N SER A 109 -4.86 -12.74 14.47
CA SER A 109 -4.23 -14.07 14.57
C SER A 109 -3.94 -14.74 13.23
N LYS A 110 -4.40 -14.16 12.11
CA LYS A 110 -4.23 -14.75 10.77
C LYS A 110 -2.93 -14.36 10.08
N VAL A 111 -2.22 -13.39 10.63
CA VAL A 111 -1.02 -12.80 10.05
C VAL A 111 0.16 -12.94 11.02
N ASP A 112 1.36 -13.06 10.47
CA ASP A 112 2.58 -12.91 11.25
C ASP A 112 2.68 -11.48 11.80
N ARG A 113 3.19 -11.35 13.02
CA ARG A 113 3.29 -10.06 13.73
C ARG A 113 4.67 -9.80 14.33
N SER A 114 5.63 -10.67 14.06
CA SER A 114 6.97 -10.65 14.67
C SER A 114 8.11 -10.70 13.66
N VAL A 115 7.81 -10.96 12.38
CA VAL A 115 8.79 -10.87 11.30
C VAL A 115 9.47 -9.51 11.35
N THR A 116 10.77 -9.48 11.05
CA THR A 116 11.75 -8.39 11.28
C THR A 116 12.33 -8.27 12.68
N GLY A 117 11.71 -8.79 13.75
CA GLY A 117 12.26 -8.64 15.11
C GLY A 117 12.34 -7.20 15.64
N LEU A 118 11.84 -6.22 14.89
CA LEU A 118 11.79 -4.80 15.27
C LEU A 118 10.43 -4.39 15.85
N VAL A 119 9.48 -5.32 15.95
CA VAL A 119 8.13 -5.04 16.44
C VAL A 119 8.13 -4.90 17.96
N ALA A 120 8.10 -3.66 18.46
CA ALA A 120 8.10 -3.34 19.89
C ALA A 120 6.69 -3.41 20.51
N ARG A 121 5.64 -3.07 19.74
CA ARG A 121 4.24 -3.15 20.18
C ARG A 121 3.36 -3.73 19.07
N GLN A 122 2.72 -4.85 19.37
CA GLN A 122 1.72 -5.50 18.53
C GLN A 122 0.30 -5.19 19.01
N GLN A 123 -0.70 -5.57 18.21
CA GLN A 123 -2.12 -5.41 18.53
C GLN A 123 -2.52 -6.18 19.82
N CYS A 124 -1.91 -7.34 20.07
CA CYS A 124 -2.19 -8.15 21.25
C CYS A 124 -1.32 -7.74 22.44
N VAL A 125 -1.95 -7.55 23.60
CA VAL A 125 -1.29 -7.06 24.81
C VAL A 125 -1.51 -8.00 26.00
N GLY A 126 -0.56 -7.96 26.94
CA GLY A 126 -0.62 -8.70 28.20
C GLY A 126 -0.51 -10.23 28.03
N PRO A 127 -0.59 -10.97 29.16
CA PRO A 127 -0.39 -12.42 29.16
C PRO A 127 -1.42 -13.21 28.36
N LEU A 128 -2.63 -12.65 28.17
CA LEU A 128 -3.73 -13.29 27.45
C LEU A 128 -3.74 -12.99 25.95
N HIS A 129 -2.78 -12.18 25.47
CA HIS A 129 -2.71 -11.72 24.08
C HIS A 129 -4.05 -11.14 23.59
N THR A 130 -4.64 -10.23 24.36
CA THR A 130 -5.93 -9.62 23.99
C THR A 130 -5.69 -8.48 22.98
N PRO A 131 -6.39 -8.42 21.84
CA PRO A 131 -6.16 -7.42 20.80
C PRO A 131 -6.70 -6.04 21.20
N LEU A 132 -5.98 -5.36 22.10
CA LEU A 132 -6.38 -4.10 22.73
C LEU A 132 -5.32 -3.00 22.63
N ALA A 133 -4.20 -3.21 21.91
CA ALA A 133 -3.26 -2.11 21.71
C ALA A 133 -3.87 -1.05 20.79
N ASP A 134 -3.79 0.21 21.19
CA ASP A 134 -4.28 1.34 20.41
C ASP A 134 -3.36 1.69 19.23
N VAL A 135 -2.06 1.38 19.34
CA VAL A 135 -1.03 1.70 18.35
C VAL A 135 -0.07 0.54 18.11
N ALA A 136 0.51 0.51 16.92
CA ALA A 136 1.66 -0.32 16.59
C ALA A 136 2.95 0.51 16.76
N VAL A 137 4.00 -0.11 17.31
CA VAL A 137 5.31 0.54 17.49
C VAL A 137 6.38 -0.39 16.93
N VAL A 138 7.23 0.16 16.08
CA VAL A 138 8.32 -0.55 15.42
C VAL A 138 9.61 0.23 15.67
N ALA A 139 10.67 -0.48 16.05
CA ALA A 139 12.01 0.09 16.18
C ALA A 139 12.60 0.37 14.79
N LEU A 140 13.35 1.47 14.65
CA LEU A 140 13.99 1.82 13.38
C LEU A 140 15.22 0.96 13.09
N SER A 141 15.91 0.49 14.14
CA SER A 141 17.06 -0.40 14.02
C SER A 141 17.18 -1.29 15.26
N TYR A 142 18.06 -2.29 15.18
CA TYR A 142 18.30 -3.24 16.27
C TYR A 142 19.22 -2.68 17.38
N PHE A 143 20.01 -1.65 17.07
CA PHE A 143 21.12 -1.23 17.93
C PHE A 143 21.07 0.24 18.33
N ASP A 144 20.35 1.10 17.60
CA ASP A 144 20.32 2.52 17.90
C ASP A 144 19.41 2.78 19.10
N LYS A 145 19.95 3.54 20.06
CA LYS A 145 19.26 3.92 21.30
C LYS A 145 18.62 5.31 21.21
N THR A 146 18.88 6.04 20.13
CA THR A 146 18.49 7.45 19.97
C THR A 146 18.20 7.74 18.51
N ILE A 147 17.07 8.39 18.23
CA ILE A 147 16.79 8.98 16.93
C ILE A 147 17.47 10.36 16.94
N ASN A 148 18.64 10.49 16.33
CA ASN A 148 19.20 11.81 16.01
C ASN A 148 18.35 12.37 14.87
N ILE A 149 17.37 13.21 15.22
CA ILE A 149 16.69 14.06 14.24
C ILE A 149 17.58 15.29 14.12
N GLU A 150 18.40 15.34 13.06
CA GLU A 150 18.93 16.62 12.54
C GLU A 150 17.88 17.30 11.66
#